data_AF-A0A6G4ZS75-F1
#
_entry.id   AF-A0A6G4ZS75-F1
#
_cell.length_a   1.000
_cell.length_b   1.000
_cell.length_c   1.000
_cell.angle_alpha   90.00
_cell.angle_beta   90.00
_cell.angle_gamma   90.00
#
_symmetry.space_group_name_H-M   'P 1'
#
loop_
_entity.id
_entity.type
_entity.pdbx_description
1 polymer ?
#
loop_
_entity_poly.entity_id
_entity_poly.type
_entity_poly.pdbx_seq_one_letter_code
_entity_poly.pdbx_strand_id
1 'polypeptide(L)' 'MNKYKLLIAYDGTRFHGWQVQPNATAIQTLIQEALSTALRT' A
#
# COMPACT_ATOMS: atom_id res chain seq x y z
N MET A 1 -18.53 7.14 7.34
CA MET A 1 -17.23 6.72 6.80
C MET A 1 -17.48 5.81 5.62
N ASN A 2 -17.05 6.21 4.42
CA ASN A 2 -17.28 5.44 3.20
C ASN A 2 -16.22 4.34 3.09
N LYS A 3 -16.60 3.15 2.65
CA LYS A 3 -15.69 2.00 2.47
C LYS A 3 -15.69 1.61 1.00
N TYR A 4 -14.50 1.54 0.43
CA TYR A 4 -14.30 1.17 -0.98
C TYR A 4 -13.48 -0.11 -1.06
N LYS A 5 -13.82 -0.97 -2.02
CA LYS A 5 -13.03 -2.16 -2.36
C LYS A 5 -12.08 -1.79 -3.49
N LEU A 6 -10.80 -2.13 -3.34
CA LEU A 6 -9.78 -1.97 -4.37
C LEU A 6 -9.29 -3.34 -4.81
N LEU A 7 -9.13 -3.53 -6.11
CA LEU A 7 -8.38 -4.65 -6.69
C LEU A 7 -7.05 -4.09 -7.18
N ILE A 8 -5.95 -4.70 -6.76
CA ILE A 8 -4.61 -4.15 -6.98
C ILE A 8 -3.72 -5.24 -7.56
N ALA A 9 -2.97 -4.89 -8.60
CA ALA A 9 -1.91 -5.70 -9.17
C ALA A 9 -0.60 -4.92 -9.10
N TYR A 10 0.51 -5.63 -8.86
CA TYR A 10 1.84 -5.05 -8.80
C TYR A 10 2.89 -6.08 -9.20
N ASP A 11 4.03 -5.60 -9.68
CA ASP A 11 5.23 -6.42 -9.85
C ASP A 11 5.92 -6.58 -8.50
N GLY A 12 6.00 -7.82 -8.00
CA GLY A 12 6.57 -8.15 -6.70
C GLY A 12 8.09 -8.12 -6.63
N THR A 13 8.81 -7.98 -7.76
CA THR A 13 10.26 -8.22 -7.84
C THR A 13 11.11 -7.33 -6.91
N ARG A 14 10.65 -6.11 -6.62
CA ARG A 14 11.39 -5.12 -5.82
C ARG A 14 10.85 -4.93 -4.40
N PHE A 15 9.86 -5.70 -4.00
CA PHE A 15 9.14 -5.49 -2.74
C PHE A 15 9.17 -6.76 -1.90
N HIS A 16 9.15 -6.58 -0.59
CA HIS A 16 9.27 -7.69 0.36
C HIS A 16 7.88 -8.20 0.75
N GLY A 17 7.03 -8.41 -0.26
CA GLY A 17 5.66 -8.86 -0.10
C GLY A 17 4.64 -7.74 0.18
N TRP A 18 3.47 -8.18 0.63
CA TRP A 18 2.31 -7.31 0.84
C TRP A 18 2.33 -6.58 2.18
N GLN A 19 2.53 -7.32 3.28
CA GLN A 19 2.35 -6.83 4.64
C GLN A 19 3.42 -5.84 5.08
N VAL A 20 3.01 -4.78 5.80
CA VAL A 20 3.91 -3.81 6.45
C VAL A 20 4.90 -4.52 7.36
N GLN A 21 6.18 -4.19 7.20
CA GLN A 21 7.28 -4.73 7.98
C GLN A 21 8.25 -3.61 8.38
N PRO A 22 8.95 -3.72 9.53
CA PRO A 22 9.81 -2.63 10.02
C PRO A 22 11.02 -2.30 9.14
N ASN A 23 11.59 -3.30 8.46
CA ASN A 23 12.91 -3.19 7.84
C ASN A 23 12.90 -3.40 6.32
N ALA A 24 11.73 -3.37 5.70
CA ALA A 24 11.58 -3.71 4.30
C ALA A 24 10.43 -2.95 3.64
N THR A 25 10.64 -2.52 2.40
CA THR A 25 9.57 -1.87 1.62
C THR A 25 8.51 -2.90 1.25
N ALA A 26 7.28 -2.67 1.74
CA ALA A 26 6.11 -3.49 1.49
C ALA A 26 5.06 -2.71 0.69
N ILE A 27 4.26 -3.43 -0.10
CA ILE A 27 3.23 -2.82 -0.96
C ILE A 27 2.14 -2.12 -0.15
N GLN A 28 1.72 -2.69 0.98
CA GLN A 28 0.69 -2.09 1.83
C GLN A 28 1.12 -0.69 2.34
N THR A 29 2.38 -0.51 2.72
CA THR A 29 2.91 0.78 3.18
C THR A 29 2.76 1.85 2.08
N LEU A 30 3.21 1.52 0.86
CA LEU A 30 3.18 2.46 -0.27
C LEU A 30 1.76 2.85 -0.66
N ILE A 31 0.82 1.90 -0.66
CA ILE A 31 -0.59 2.19 -0.95
C ILE A 31 -1.18 3.09 0.13
N GLN A 32 -0.88 2.83 1.42
CA GLN A 32 -1.38 3.64 2.53
C GLN A 32 -0.85 5.08 2.44
N GLU A 33 0.45 5.27 2.19
CA GLU A 33 1.06 6.59 2.01
C GLU A 33 0.47 7.34 0.80
N ALA A 34 0.30 6.65 -0.33
CA ALA A 34 -0.29 7.23 -1.52
C ALA A 34 -1.76 7.65 -1.30
N LEU A 35 -2.55 6.82 -0.63
CA LEU A 35 -3.95 7.13 -0.30
C LEU A 35 -4.05 8.27 0.71
N SER A 36 -3.20 8.30 1.74
CA SER A 36 -3.11 9.41 2.70
C SER A 36 -2.82 10.73 1.98
N THR A 37 -1.85 10.72 1.05
CA THR A 37 -1.52 11.88 0.23
C THR A 37 -2.69 12.29 -0.68
N ALA A 38 -3.29 11.35 -1.39
CA ALA A 38 -4.34 11.61 -2.36
C ALA A 38 -5.66 12.07 -1.73
N LEU A 39 -6.02 11.50 -0.56
CA LEU A 39 -7.25 11.78 0.15
C LEU A 39 -7.10 12.87 1.22
N ARG A 40 -5.86 13.28 1.52
CA ARG A 40 -5.50 14.23 2.59
C ARG A 40 -6.02 13.78 3.96
N THR A 41 -5.70 12.54 4.31
CA THR A 41 -6.13 11.86 5.55
C THR A 41 -4.95 11.28 6.31
#